data_AF-A0A8J6UD31-F1
#
_entry.id   AF-A0A8J6UD31-F1
#
_cell.length_a   1.000
_cell.length_b   1.000
_cell.length_c   1.000
_cell.angle_alpha   90.00
_cell.angle_beta   90.00
_cell.angle_gamma   90.00
#
_symmetry.space_group_name_H-M   'P 1'
#
loop_
_entity.id
_entity.type
_entity.pdbx_description
1 polymer ?
#
loop_
_entity_poly.entity_id
_entity_poly.type
_entity_poly.pdbx_seq_one_letter_code
_entity_poly.pdbx_strand_id
1 'polypeptide(L)'
;SAFDDMRTIAISRLMLDNFDHIKAYWINIGVQLTQMALTFGSSDIHGTLIEERISHAVGALTSSGITRKELVHLIKTANKVP
;
A
#
# COMPACT_ATOMS: atom_id res chain seq x y z
N SER A 1 14.21 0.80 2.27
CA SER A 1 13.99 2.15 2.84
C SER A 1 12.84 2.80 2.09
N ALA A 2 12.18 3.85 2.60
CA ALA A 2 11.06 4.48 1.91
C ALA A 2 11.38 4.86 0.45
N PHE A 3 12.60 5.33 0.21
CA PHE A 3 13.07 5.66 -1.13
C PHE A 3 13.22 4.43 -2.03
N ASP A 4 13.79 3.34 -1.52
CA ASP A 4 13.91 2.08 -2.26
C ASP A 4 12.54 1.47 -2.57
N ASP A 5 11.59 1.58 -1.64
CA ASP A 5 10.23 1.05 -1.82
C ASP A 5 9.52 1.79 -2.96
N MET A 6 9.57 3.12 -2.96
CA MET A 6 8.98 3.94 -4.03
C MET A 6 9.68 3.74 -5.38
N ARG A 7 11.02 3.66 -5.37
CA ARG A 7 11.81 3.36 -6.56
C ARG A 7 11.44 1.99 -7.13
N THR A 8 11.32 0.98 -6.28
CA THR A 8 10.96 -0.38 -6.70
C THR A 8 9.58 -0.39 -7.35
N ILE A 9 8.58 0.25 -6.75
CA ILE A 9 7.22 0.34 -7.32
C ILE A 9 7.24 1.06 -8.68
N ALA A 10 7.98 2.16 -8.81
CA ALA A 10 8.09 2.89 -10.07
C ALA A 10 8.76 2.07 -11.17
N ILE A 11 9.86 1.38 -10.84
CA ILE A 11 10.53 0.47 -11.78
C ILE A 11 9.59 -0.68 -12.16
N SER A 12 8.88 -1.27 -11.20
CA SER A 12 7.90 -2.33 -11.50
C SER A 12 6.83 -1.84 -12.47
N ARG A 13 6.32 -0.61 -12.35
CA ARG A 13 5.34 -0.08 -13.31
C ARG A 13 5.89 0.08 -14.73
N LEU A 14 7.18 0.34 -14.86
CA LEU A 14 7.83 0.46 -16.18
C LEU A 14 8.21 -0.91 -16.77
N MET A 15 8.61 -1.85 -15.93
CA MET A 15 9.14 -3.15 -16.36
C MET A 15 8.08 -4.24 -16.49
N LEU A 16 6.99 -4.15 -15.72
CA LEU A 16 5.88 -5.09 -15.71
C LEU A 16 4.69 -4.51 -16.47
N ASP A 17 4.91 -4.12 -17.73
CA ASP A 17 3.92 -3.50 -18.61
C ASP A 17 2.77 -4.45 -19.01
N ASN A 18 2.95 -5.75 -18.78
CA ASN A 18 1.96 -6.80 -19.01
C ASN A 18 1.11 -7.13 -17.77
N PHE A 19 1.28 -6.39 -16.65
CA PHE A 19 0.47 -6.55 -15.44
C PHE A 19 -0.33 -5.27 -15.17
N ASP A 20 -1.65 -5.37 -15.22
CA ASP A 20 -2.54 -4.22 -15.03
C ASP A 20 -2.34 -3.56 -13.66
N HIS A 21 -2.16 -4.39 -12.61
CA HIS A 21 -2.18 -3.93 -11.23
C HIS A 21 -0.87 -4.19 -10.49
N ILE A 22 -0.40 -3.14 -9.82
CA ILE A 22 0.72 -3.21 -8.87
C ILE A 22 0.18 -2.86 -7.49
N LYS A 23 0.38 -3.77 -6.55
CA LYS A 23 -0.12 -3.66 -5.18
C LYS A 23 0.88 -2.97 -4.26
N ALA A 24 0.40 -1.99 -3.51
CA ALA A 24 1.07 -1.43 -2.34
C ALA A 24 0.59 -2.15 -1.08
N TYR A 25 1.51 -2.88 -0.45
CA TYR A 25 1.22 -3.71 0.71
C TYR A 25 1.50 -2.96 2.02
N TRP A 26 0.46 -2.33 2.56
CA TRP A 26 0.59 -1.39 3.70
C TRP A 26 1.10 -2.02 4.99
N ILE A 27 0.99 -3.34 5.16
CA ILE A 27 1.54 -4.05 6.32
C ILE A 27 3.08 -3.98 6.31
N ASN A 28 3.71 -4.00 5.13
CA ASN A 28 5.17 -3.95 5.01
C ASN A 28 5.71 -2.52 4.97
N ILE A 29 5.10 -1.64 4.16
CA ILE A 29 5.63 -0.29 3.92
C ILE A 29 4.94 0.79 4.78
N GLY A 30 3.90 0.43 5.52
CA GLY A 30 3.09 1.38 6.29
C GLY A 30 2.07 2.14 5.45
N VAL A 31 1.10 2.74 6.15
CA VAL A 31 -0.05 3.41 5.54
C VAL A 31 0.34 4.65 4.73
N GLN A 32 1.25 5.48 5.26
CA GLN A 32 1.67 6.72 4.61
C GLN A 32 2.40 6.44 3.29
N LEU A 33 3.34 5.49 3.28
CA LEU A 33 4.04 5.12 2.05
C LEU A 33 3.11 4.43 1.05
N THR A 34 2.10 3.70 1.53
CA THR A 34 1.09 3.11 0.66
C THR A 34 0.25 4.16 -0.06
N GLN A 35 -0.11 5.25 0.62
CA GLN A 35 -0.75 6.37 -0.04
C GLN A 35 0.16 7.01 -1.09
N MET A 36 1.44 7.20 -0.76
CA MET A 36 2.42 7.75 -1.70
C MET A 36 2.63 6.84 -2.92
N ALA A 37 2.62 5.52 -2.73
CA ALA A 37 2.79 4.52 -3.78
C ALA A 37 1.78 4.66 -4.94
N LEU A 38 0.57 5.18 -4.67
CA LEU A 38 -0.44 5.45 -5.69
C LEU A 38 0.03 6.47 -6.76
N THR A 39 0.98 7.33 -6.39
CA THR A 39 1.59 8.31 -7.31
C THR A 39 2.84 7.74 -7.99
N PHE A 40 3.39 6.64 -7.49
CA PHE A 40 4.61 5.99 -8.00
C PHE A 40 4.32 4.78 -8.90
N GLY A 41 3.07 4.51 -9.24
CA GLY A 41 2.69 3.47 -10.21
C GLY A 41 1.90 2.30 -9.62
N SER A 42 1.69 2.26 -8.30
CA SER A 42 0.72 1.34 -7.71
C SER A 42 -0.71 1.78 -8.07
N SER A 43 -1.59 0.79 -8.28
CA SER A 43 -3.03 1.01 -8.54
C SER A 43 -3.93 0.24 -7.58
N ASP A 44 -3.34 -0.52 -6.65
CA ASP A 44 -4.05 -1.38 -5.71
C ASP A 44 -3.47 -1.18 -4.31
N ILE A 45 -4.32 -0.83 -3.35
CA ILE A 45 -3.96 -0.83 -1.92
C ILE A 45 -4.46 -2.15 -1.35
N HIS A 46 -3.58 -2.86 -0.64
CA HIS A 46 -4.00 -4.07 0.07
C HIS A 46 -5.25 -3.83 0.93
N GLY A 47 -6.21 -4.75 0.82
CA GLY A 47 -7.58 -4.57 1.29
C GLY A 47 -7.74 -4.39 2.81
N THR A 48 -9.00 -4.35 3.23
CA THR A 48 -9.34 -4.18 4.65
C THR A 48 -8.78 -5.33 5.46
N LEU A 49 -8.12 -5.00 6.54
CA LEU A 49 -7.71 -5.98 7.54
C LEU A 49 -8.32 -5.53 8.86
N ILE A 50 -9.17 -6.37 9.44
CA ILE A 50 -9.83 -6.09 10.71
C ILE A 50 -8.85 -6.36 11.86
N GLU A 51 -7.98 -7.36 11.68
CA GLU A 51 -6.98 -7.76 12.66
C GLU A 51 -5.82 -8.48 11.96
N GLU A 52 -4.63 -7.89 11.99
CA GLU A 52 -3.39 -8.56 11.59
C GLU A 52 -2.96 -9.44 12.78
N ARG A 53 -2.85 -10.75 12.57
CA ARG A 53 -2.49 -11.69 13.65
C ARG A 53 -1.11 -12.33 13.45
N ILE A 54 -0.52 -12.26 12.27
CA ILE A 54 0.71 -12.99 11.94
C ILE A 54 1.92 -12.09 12.21
N SER A 55 2.02 -10.93 11.57
CA SER A 55 3.05 -9.92 11.83
C SER A 55 3.03 -9.41 13.27
N HIS A 56 1.86 -9.28 13.89
CA HIS A 56 1.74 -8.94 15.32
C HIS A 56 2.20 -10.07 16.24
N ALA A 57 1.99 -11.34 15.87
CA ALA A 57 2.49 -12.48 16.64
C ALA A 57 4.04 -12.56 16.64
N VAL A 58 4.70 -11.99 15.64
CA VAL A 58 6.18 -11.82 15.62
C VAL A 58 6.64 -10.43 16.09
N GLY A 59 5.76 -9.63 16.69
CA GLY A 59 6.13 -8.41 17.41
C GLY A 59 6.10 -7.11 16.59
N ALA A 60 5.40 -7.08 15.45
CA ALA A 60 5.22 -5.82 14.72
C ALA A 60 4.43 -4.79 15.55
N LEU A 61 4.85 -3.52 15.53
CA LEU A 61 4.23 -2.39 16.23
C LEU A 61 3.24 -1.60 15.35
N THR A 62 2.89 -2.11 14.17
CA THR A 62 2.06 -1.43 13.17
C THR A 62 0.57 -1.41 13.58
N SER A 63 -0.27 -0.62 12.90
CA SER A 63 -1.72 -0.62 13.17
C SER A 63 -2.31 -2.01 12.96
N SER A 64 -3.15 -2.48 13.89
CA SER A 64 -3.77 -3.81 13.85
C SER A 64 -4.75 -4.00 12.69
N GLY A 65 -5.13 -2.91 12.02
CA GLY A 65 -6.04 -2.98 10.89
C GLY A 65 -6.19 -1.67 10.14
N ILE A 66 -6.88 -1.75 9.01
CA ILE A 66 -7.38 -0.61 8.26
C ILE A 66 -8.82 -0.88 7.82
N THR A 67 -9.72 0.05 8.15
CA THR A 67 -11.13 -0.04 7.78
C THR A 67 -11.34 0.37 6.32
N ARG A 68 -12.49 -0.03 5.76
CA ARG A 68 -12.88 0.40 4.40
C ARG A 68 -12.94 1.93 4.28
N LYS A 69 -13.42 2.61 5.31
CA LYS A 69 -13.55 4.07 5.32
C LYS A 69 -12.18 4.75 5.22
N GLU A 70 -11.20 4.24 5.95
CA GLU A 70 -9.82 4.73 5.91
C GLU A 70 -9.17 4.45 4.56
N LEU A 71 -9.34 3.26 3.98
CA LEU A 71 -8.86 2.97 2.63
C LEU A 71 -9.42 3.94 1.59
N VAL A 72 -10.74 4.14 1.58
CA VAL A 72 -11.39 5.10 0.68
C VAL A 72 -10.86 6.52 0.90
N HIS A 73 -10.64 6.91 2.15
CA HIS A 73 -10.05 8.20 2.47
C HIS A 73 -8.65 8.33 1.86
N LEU A 74 -7.77 7.35 2.08
CA LEU A 74 -6.39 7.35 1.57
C LEU A 74 -6.32 7.48 0.05
N ILE A 75 -7.18 6.74 -0.67
CA ILE A 75 -7.23 6.76 -2.13
C ILE A 75 -7.70 8.12 -2.64
N LYS A 76 -8.77 8.67 -2.05
CA LYS A 76 -9.31 9.97 -2.46
C LYS A 76 -8.34 11.12 -2.19
N THR A 77 -7.67 11.13 -1.04
CA THR A 77 -6.69 12.17 -0.70
C THR A 77 -5.41 12.07 -1.53
N ALA A 78 -5.15 10.91 -2.17
CA ALA A 78 -4.12 10.77 -3.20
C ALA A 78 -4.60 11.18 -4.62
N ASN A 79 -5.77 11.83 -4.74
CA ASN A 79 -6.40 12.18 -6.02
C ASN A 79 -6.63 10.99 -6.95
N LYS A 80 -6.97 9.82 -6.38
CA LYS A 80 -7.36 8.62 -7.13
C LYS A 80 -8.84 8.30 -6.91
N VAL A 81 -9.36 7.41 -7.77
CA VAL A 81 -10.72 6.89 -7.65
C VAL A 81 -10.67 5.51 -6.98
N PRO A 82 -11.39 5.31 -5.85
CA PRO A 82 -11.49 4.01 -5.17
C PRO A 82 -12.33 2.99 -5.92
#